data_AF-G0R1L6-F1
#
_entry.id   AF-G0R1L6-F1
#
_cell.length_a   1.000
_cell.length_b   1.000
_cell.length_c   1.000
_cell.angle_alpha   90.00
_cell.angle_beta   90.00
_cell.angle_gamma   90.00
#
_symmetry.space_group_name_H-M   'P 1'
#
loop_
_entity.id
_entity.type
_entity.pdbx_description
1 polymer ?
#
loop_
_entity_poly.entity_id
_entity_poly.type
_entity_poly.pdbx_seq_one_letter_code
_entity_poly.pdbx_strand_id
1 'polypeptide(L)'
;MFIFFEKQNIYLIKDALQIFTGIRADIEDFRTEGKDIMFNMVMNTKPLAEFVEIPEQLNGLQYNNIICGVIKGAIYQILLIGKVFVYKDILLGDEKTIIRVEVRREKLKEDD
;
A
#
# COMPACT_ATOMS: atom_id res chain seq x y z
N MET A 1 17.23 1.79 -18.17
CA MET A 1 16.09 2.60 -18.66
C MET A 1 14.74 2.07 -18.13
N PHE A 2 14.43 0.78 -18.28
CA PHE A 2 13.15 0.20 -17.81
C PHE A 2 12.92 0.25 -16.29
N ILE A 3 13.93 -0.02 -15.46
CA ILE A 3 13.83 0.06 -13.98
C ILE A 3 13.52 1.49 -13.50
N PHE A 4 13.91 2.52 -14.27
CA PHE A 4 13.67 3.92 -13.92
C PHE A 4 12.18 4.28 -14.03
N PHE A 5 11.49 3.72 -15.02
CA PHE A 5 10.05 3.93 -15.22
C PHE A 5 9.22 3.24 -14.12
N GLU A 6 9.65 2.07 -13.65
CA GLU A 6 8.98 1.36 -12.55
C GLU A 6 9.10 2.12 -11.24
N LYS A 7 10.28 2.65 -10.92
CA LYS A 7 10.44 3.52 -9.75
C LYS A 7 9.54 4.74 -9.84
N GLN A 8 9.43 5.39 -11.00
CA GLN A 8 8.53 6.54 -11.19
C GLN A 8 7.05 6.20 -10.90
N ASN A 9 6.56 5.06 -11.38
CA ASN A 9 5.18 4.63 -11.13
C ASN A 9 4.90 4.41 -9.63
N ILE A 10 5.91 3.98 -8.87
CA ILE A 10 5.77 3.77 -7.42
C ILE A 10 5.77 5.11 -6.68
N TYR A 11 6.58 6.08 -7.11
CA TYR A 11 6.52 7.43 -6.56
C TYR A 11 5.16 8.09 -6.86
N LEU A 12 4.56 7.84 -8.04
CA LEU A 12 3.20 8.28 -8.33
C LEU A 12 2.16 7.68 -7.37
N ILE A 13 2.29 6.40 -6.99
CA ILE A 13 1.42 5.77 -5.98
C ILE A 13 1.60 6.46 -4.62
N LYS A 14 2.85 6.73 -4.21
CA LYS A 14 3.17 7.43 -2.96
C LYS A 14 2.57 8.84 -2.94
N ASP A 15 2.75 9.59 -4.02
CA ASP A 15 2.26 10.96 -4.14
C ASP A 15 0.72 10.99 -4.18
N ALA A 16 0.09 10.07 -4.91
CA ALA A 16 -1.36 9.93 -4.94
C ALA A 16 -1.92 9.63 -3.54
N LEU A 17 -1.31 8.71 -2.79
CA LEU A 17 -1.72 8.42 -1.42
C LEU A 17 -1.67 9.70 -0.56
N GLN A 18 -0.59 10.46 -0.64
CA GLN A 18 -0.45 11.71 0.12
C GLN A 18 -1.47 12.77 -0.31
N ILE A 19 -1.74 12.92 -1.60
CA ILE A 19 -2.70 13.91 -2.12
C ILE A 19 -4.13 13.56 -1.69
N PHE A 20 -4.54 12.29 -1.80
CA PHE A 20 -5.92 11.89 -1.56
C PHE A 20 -6.25 11.64 -0.09
N THR A 21 -5.27 11.27 0.73
CA THR A 21 -5.50 10.88 2.13
C THR A 21 -4.77 11.74 3.15
N GLY A 22 -3.82 12.58 2.71
CA GLY A 22 -2.93 13.33 3.60
C GLY A 22 -1.87 12.47 4.31
N ILE A 23 -1.87 11.16 4.07
CA ILE A 23 -1.01 10.20 4.75
C ILE A 23 0.38 10.20 4.10
N ARG A 24 1.42 10.32 4.94
CA ARG A 24 2.81 10.20 4.48
C ARG A 24 3.31 8.78 4.73
N ALA A 25 3.82 8.17 3.67
CA ALA A 25 4.41 6.84 3.72
C ALA A 25 5.79 6.83 3.04
N ASP A 26 6.68 5.99 3.56
CA ASP A 26 7.97 5.70 2.94
C ASP A 26 7.99 4.30 2.34
N ILE A 27 8.74 4.17 1.25
CA ILE A 27 8.85 2.92 0.49
C ILE A 27 10.10 2.19 1.01
N GLU A 28 9.89 1.00 1.55
CA GLU A 28 10.94 0.11 2.05
C GLU A 28 10.86 -1.27 1.39
N ASP A 29 11.95 -2.05 1.50
CA ASP A 29 12.04 -3.44 1.03
C ASP A 29 11.55 -3.65 -0.41
N PHE A 30 11.97 -2.74 -1.31
CA PHE A 30 11.63 -2.81 -2.73
C PHE A 30 12.34 -4.00 -3.38
N ARG A 31 11.56 -4.92 -3.94
CA ARG A 31 12.04 -6.11 -4.65
C ARG A 31 11.38 -6.23 -6.02
N THR A 32 12.14 -6.77 -6.96
CA THR A 32 11.66 -7.04 -8.31
C THR A 32 12.13 -8.43 -8.71
N GLU A 33 11.18 -9.35 -8.87
CA GLU A 33 11.43 -10.73 -9.29
C GLU A 33 10.74 -10.96 -10.64
N GLY A 34 11.51 -10.79 -11.72
CA GLY A 34 10.99 -10.90 -13.08
C GLY A 34 9.94 -9.84 -13.41
N LYS A 35 8.67 -10.24 -13.41
CA LYS A 35 7.49 -9.38 -13.64
C LYS A 35 6.80 -8.95 -12.35
N ASP A 36 7.15 -9.54 -11.21
CA ASP A 36 6.52 -9.25 -9.94
C ASP A 36 7.32 -8.18 -9.21
N ILE A 37 6.63 -7.16 -8.73
CA ILE A 37 7.21 -6.05 -7.96
C ILE A 37 6.56 -6.08 -6.59
N MET A 38 7.38 -6.10 -5.54
CA MET A 38 6.94 -6.05 -4.16
C MET A 38 7.60 -4.88 -3.45
N PHE A 39 6.85 -4.17 -2.62
CA PHE A 39 7.40 -3.16 -1.73
C PHE A 39 6.50 -2.98 -0.51
N ASN A 40 7.10 -2.47 0.56
CA ASN A 40 6.37 -2.10 1.77
C ASN A 40 6.20 -0.59 1.80
N MET A 41 4.98 -0.14 2.09
CA MET A 41 4.69 1.24 2.46
C MET A 41 4.61 1.34 3.97
N VAL A 42 5.58 2.02 4.56
CA VAL A 42 5.67 2.26 6.00
C VAL A 42 5.04 3.60 6.29
N MET A 43 3.98 3.60 7.11
CA MET A 43 3.28 4.82 7.46
C MET A 43 4.11 5.61 8.49
N ASN A 44 4.36 6.88 8.19
CA ASN A 44 5.09 7.77 9.10
C ASN A 44 4.18 8.39 10.17
N THR A 45 2.88 8.43 9.89
CA THR A 45 1.84 8.93 10.80
C THR A 45 0.87 7.81 11.13
N LYS A 46 0.19 7.91 12.27
CA LYS A 46 -0.94 7.04 12.64
C LYS A 46 -2.18 7.54 11.91
N PRO A 47 -2.50 7.06 10.70
CA PRO A 47 -3.32 7.84 9.78
C PRO A 47 -4.79 7.90 10.19
N LEU A 48 -5.29 6.79 10.72
CA LEU A 48 -6.65 6.64 11.27
C LEU A 48 -6.63 6.14 12.72
N ALA A 49 -5.44 5.89 13.27
CA ALA A 49 -5.23 5.18 14.52
C ALA A 49 -4.94 6.10 15.72
N GLU A 50 -4.90 7.43 15.53
CA GLU A 50 -4.45 8.37 16.57
C GLU A 50 -5.36 8.39 17.81
N PHE A 51 -6.65 8.14 17.64
CA PHE A 51 -7.65 8.15 18.72
C PHE A 51 -8.53 6.89 18.75
N VAL A 52 -8.04 5.79 18.17
CA VAL A 52 -8.78 4.53 18.05
C VAL A 52 -8.12 3.48 18.92
N GLU A 53 -8.91 2.86 19.79
CA GLU A 53 -8.55 1.65 20.52
C GLU A 53 -9.46 0.52 20.08
N ILE A 54 -8.87 -0.63 19.74
CA ILE A 54 -9.64 -1.81 19.34
C ILE A 54 -10.03 -2.57 20.62
N PRO A 55 -11.33 -2.80 20.87
CA PRO A 55 -11.76 -3.58 22.02
C PRO A 55 -11.34 -5.05 21.86
N GLU A 56 -11.07 -5.76 22.96
CA GLU A 56 -10.52 -7.13 22.93
C GLU A 56 -11.39 -8.12 22.12
N GLN A 57 -12.70 -7.89 22.08
CA GLN A 57 -13.65 -8.71 21.30
C GLN A 57 -13.40 -8.63 19.79
N LEU A 58 -12.68 -7.60 19.33
CA LEU A 58 -12.39 -7.30 17.92
C LEU A 58 -10.89 -7.38 17.60
N ASN A 59 -10.10 -8.15 18.37
CA ASN A 59 -8.63 -8.23 18.23
C ASN A 59 -8.11 -8.73 16.84
N GLY A 60 -9.00 -9.13 15.93
CA GLY A 60 -8.65 -9.45 14.53
C GLY A 60 -9.02 -8.37 13.51
N LEU A 61 -9.58 -7.24 13.94
CA LEU A 61 -10.09 -6.20 13.05
C LEU A 61 -8.92 -5.46 12.37
N GLN A 62 -8.83 -5.60 11.05
CA GLN A 62 -7.91 -4.80 10.25
C GLN A 62 -8.49 -3.41 9.99
N TYR A 63 -8.44 -2.54 11.00
CA TYR A 63 -9.01 -1.20 10.93
C TYR A 63 -8.45 -0.38 9.76
N ASN A 64 -7.14 -0.51 9.50
CA ASN A 64 -6.46 0.19 8.41
C ASN A 64 -6.68 -0.42 7.02
N ASN A 65 -7.53 -1.44 6.88
CA ASN A 65 -7.76 -2.10 5.59
C ASN A 65 -8.44 -1.19 4.55
N ILE A 66 -9.11 -0.12 4.99
CA ILE A 66 -9.62 0.91 4.07
C ILE A 66 -8.49 1.56 3.25
N ILE A 67 -7.32 1.76 3.86
CA ILE A 67 -6.14 2.34 3.20
C ILE A 67 -5.63 1.39 2.09
N CYS A 68 -5.70 0.07 2.32
CA CYS A 68 -5.40 -0.92 1.29
C CYS A 68 -6.31 -0.76 0.07
N GLY A 69 -7.60 -0.48 0.28
CA GLY A 69 -8.57 -0.21 -0.79
C GLY A 69 -8.23 1.04 -1.59
N VAL A 70 -7.86 2.13 -0.91
CA VAL A 70 -7.44 3.38 -1.57
C VAL A 70 -6.19 3.17 -2.41
N ILE A 71 -5.17 2.52 -1.86
CA ILE A 71 -3.93 2.20 -2.57
C ILE A 71 -4.22 1.31 -3.79
N LYS A 72 -5.08 0.31 -3.63
CA LYS A 72 -5.49 -0.56 -4.74
C LYS A 72 -6.19 0.24 -5.85
N GLY A 73 -7.03 1.21 -5.49
CA GLY A 73 -7.63 2.14 -6.44
C GLY A 73 -6.60 2.99 -7.19
N ALA A 74 -5.59 3.51 -6.49
CA ALA A 74 -4.49 4.27 -7.11
C ALA A 74 -3.65 3.41 -8.07
N ILE A 75 -3.36 2.16 -7.69
CA ILE A 75 -2.66 1.19 -8.54
C ILE A 75 -3.48 0.88 -9.81
N TYR A 76 -4.81 0.77 -9.68
CA TYR A 76 -5.70 0.50 -10.82
C TYR A 76 -5.71 1.67 -11.83
N GLN A 77 -5.60 2.91 -11.37
CA GLN A 77 -5.54 4.09 -12.25
C GLN A 77 -4.32 4.10 -13.18
N ILE A 78 -3.22 3.43 -12.80
CA ILE A 78 -2.02 3.29 -13.62
C ILE A 78 -1.98 1.95 -14.38
N LEU A 79 -3.13 1.30 -14.54
CA LEU A 79 -3.31 0.04 -15.29
C LEU A 79 -2.46 -1.13 -14.76
N LEU A 80 -2.22 -1.15 -13.45
CA LEU A 80 -1.57 -2.25 -12.76
C LEU A 80 -2.58 -3.02 -11.91
N ILE A 81 -2.34 -4.32 -11.74
CA ILE A 81 -3.10 -5.16 -10.82
C ILE A 81 -2.14 -5.71 -9.77
N GLY A 82 -2.55 -5.61 -8.51
CA GLY A 82 -1.78 -6.13 -7.41
C GLY A 82 -2.62 -6.47 -6.18
N LYS A 83 -1.97 -7.15 -5.25
CA LYS A 83 -2.45 -7.40 -3.90
C LYS A 83 -1.92 -6.30 -3.00
N VAL A 84 -2.80 -5.77 -2.15
CA VAL A 84 -2.48 -4.78 -1.14
C VAL A 84 -3.08 -5.27 0.16
N PHE A 85 -2.28 -5.39 1.20
CA PHE A 85 -2.73 -5.88 2.50
C PHE A 85 -1.90 -5.31 3.64
N VAL A 86 -2.50 -5.22 4.82
CA VAL A 86 -1.82 -4.81 6.04
C VAL A 86 -0.86 -5.93 6.45
N TYR A 87 0.43 -5.61 6.55
CA TYR A 87 1.48 -6.53 6.97
C TYR A 87 1.81 -6.39 8.46
N LYS A 88 1.78 -5.17 8.98
CA LYS A 88 1.92 -4.83 10.41
C LYS A 88 0.98 -3.70 10.76
N ASP A 89 0.45 -3.67 11.99
CA ASP A 89 -0.46 -2.63 12.44
C ASP A 89 -0.23 -2.24 13.91
N ILE A 90 -0.05 -0.94 14.16
CA ILE A 90 0.10 -0.40 15.51
C ILE A 90 -1.13 -0.65 16.40
N LEU A 91 -2.32 -0.77 15.79
CA LEU A 91 -3.55 -1.10 16.53
C LEU A 91 -3.59 -2.56 16.98
N LEU A 92 -2.75 -3.43 16.41
CA LEU A 92 -2.60 -4.83 16.78
C LEU A 92 -1.34 -5.08 17.62
N GLY A 93 -0.64 -4.02 18.05
CA GLY A 93 0.54 -4.09 18.90
C GLY A 93 1.88 -4.07 18.16
N ASP A 94 1.91 -3.86 16.85
CA ASP A 94 3.17 -3.65 16.12
C ASP A 94 3.76 -2.24 16.37
N GLU A 95 5.06 -2.07 16.10
CA GLU A 95 5.74 -0.77 16.24
C GLU A 95 5.28 0.27 15.20
N LYS A 96 4.87 -0.19 14.01
CA LYS A 96 4.50 0.65 12.87
C LYS A 96 3.41 -0.02 12.05
N THR A 97 2.57 0.79 11.41
CA THR A 97 1.65 0.31 10.37
C THR A 97 2.40 0.18 9.05
N ILE A 98 2.43 -1.04 8.50
CA ILE A 98 3.09 -1.36 7.24
C ILE A 98 2.06 -2.00 6.31
N ILE A 99 1.92 -1.43 5.12
CA ILE A 99 1.09 -1.99 4.05
C ILE A 99 2.01 -2.60 3.00
N ARG A 100 1.83 -3.89 2.71
CA ARG A 100 2.55 -4.56 1.63
C ARG A 100 1.78 -4.42 0.32
N VAL A 101 2.53 -4.11 -0.74
CA VAL A 101 2.03 -4.04 -2.11
C VAL A 101 2.80 -5.02 -2.95
N GLU A 102 2.06 -5.88 -3.66
CA GLU A 102 2.57 -6.86 -4.60
C GLU A 102 1.85 -6.63 -5.93
N VAL A 103 2.51 -6.04 -6.91
CA VAL A 103 1.95 -5.79 -8.25
C VAL A 103 2.61 -6.69 -9.28
N ARG A 104 1.82 -7.19 -10.22
CA ARG A 104 2.33 -7.90 -11.37
C ARG A 104 2.40 -6.99 -12.58
N ARG A 105 3.47 -7.14 -13.36
CA ARG A 105 3.65 -6.50 -14.66
C ARG A 105 2.83 -7.22 -15.74
N GLU A 106 1.52 -7.33 -15.54
CA GLU A 106 0.55 -7.56 -16.61
C GLU A 106 -0.30 -6.32 -16.71
N LYS A 107 -0.25 -5.66 -17.88
CA LYS A 107 -1.28 -4.69 -18.24
C LYS A 107 -2.60 -5.45 -18.22
N LEU A 108 -3.66 -4.84 -17.69
CA LEU A 108 -5.02 -5.29 -17.97
C LEU A 108 -5.11 -5.52 -19.48
N LYS A 109 -5.45 -6.75 -19.89
CA LYS A 109 -5.93 -6.96 -21.25
C LYS A 109 -7.23 -6.15 -21.31
N GLU A 110 -7.30 -5.15 -22.18
CA GLU A 110 -8.60 -4.65 -22.60
C GLU A 110 -9.28 -5.84 -23.26
N ASP A 111 -10.32 -6.36 -22.62
CA ASP A 111 -11.22 -7.32 -23.25
C ASP A 111 -11.96 -6.54 -24.35
N ASP A 112 -11.65 -6.87 -25.62
CA ASP A 112 -12.34 -6.37 -26.82
C ASP A 112 -13.84 -6.77 -26.81
#